data_AF-A0A507F5Y8-F1
#
_entry.id   AF-A0A507F5Y8-F1
#
_cell.length_a   1.000
_cell.length_b   1.000
_cell.length_c   1.000
_cell.angle_alpha   90.00
_cell.angle_beta   90.00
_cell.angle_gamma   90.00
#
_symmetry.space_group_name_H-M   'P 1'
#
loop_
_entity.id
_entity.type
_entity.pdbx_description
1 polymer ?
#
loop_
_entity_poly.entity_id
_entity_poly.type
_entity_poly.pdbx_seq_one_letter_code
_entity_poly.pdbx_strand_id
1 'polypeptide(L)'
;MSSSEESTSAHNVPMPSRQSPLYENCSVYSPRGALMFRCSRKKVEWYLHRKLAISLNEARTVIQLTFEPKGNGRVGEGEEYYLEDRENICVGCGGQVRLTAHHIVPFQYRKFMPLEIKSHASHDIVLLCNRCHDAYENKALGVKKQYAKKYDIPLEGRGYIPHPQHRRLHAAAKALLLKDHEIPAWRLEELESQIREFFGIDGSVDDEVLKQALELPLLSRSDDFEEHGQVVVRRMSESELEEFIRMWRRHFLEHVKPQFLSEMWRVEDPVRNRDAAYLWSR
;
A
#
# COMPACT_ATOMS: atom_id res chain seq x y z
N MET A 1 -16.48 35.43 -16.24
CA MET A 1 -16.50 33.96 -16.22
C MET A 1 -15.06 33.49 -16.17
N SER A 2 -14.48 33.45 -14.97
CA SER A 2 -13.11 33.04 -14.71
C SER A 2 -13.18 31.85 -13.76
N SER A 3 -13.13 30.65 -14.34
CA SER A 3 -13.14 29.39 -13.61
C SER A 3 -11.73 29.14 -13.08
N SER A 4 -11.50 29.47 -11.82
CA SER A 4 -10.28 29.09 -11.10
C SER A 4 -10.34 27.59 -10.79
N GLU A 5 -9.57 26.82 -11.54
CA GLU A 5 -9.30 25.40 -11.25
C GLU A 5 -8.50 25.30 -9.94
N GLU A 6 -9.17 24.91 -8.86
CA GLU A 6 -8.50 24.48 -7.63
C GLU A 6 -7.71 23.20 -7.91
N SER A 7 -6.39 23.35 -8.01
CA SER A 7 -5.46 22.24 -8.08
C SER A 7 -5.56 21.44 -6.78
N THR A 8 -6.10 20.23 -6.85
CA THR A 8 -6.02 19.25 -5.77
C THR A 8 -4.56 18.79 -5.66
N SER A 9 -3.81 19.49 -4.81
CA SER A 9 -2.44 19.11 -4.45
C SER A 9 -2.52 17.72 -3.82
N ALA A 10 -1.94 16.73 -4.49
CA ALA A 10 -1.69 15.42 -3.93
C ALA A 10 -1.01 15.61 -2.57
N HIS A 11 -1.71 15.21 -1.50
CA HIS A 11 -1.14 15.22 -0.17
C HIS A 11 0.12 14.36 -0.19
N ASN A 12 1.26 15.06 -0.14
CA ASN A 12 2.58 14.49 -0.07
C ASN A 12 2.74 13.93 1.36
N VAL A 13 2.11 12.79 1.62
CA VAL A 13 2.24 12.08 2.90
C VAL A 13 3.73 11.73 3.03
N PRO A 14 4.46 12.29 4.01
CA PRO A 14 5.85 11.94 4.22
C PRO A 14 5.89 10.44 4.54
N MET A 15 6.38 9.62 3.61
CA MET A 15 6.55 8.20 3.88
C MET A 15 7.71 8.05 4.87
N PRO A 16 7.47 7.60 6.11
CA PRO A 16 8.54 7.45 7.09
C PRO A 16 9.50 6.37 6.58
N SER A 17 10.77 6.72 6.43
CA SER A 17 11.80 5.73 6.16
C SER A 17 11.95 4.83 7.39
N ARG A 18 11.72 3.53 7.25
CA ARG A 18 11.91 2.58 8.36
C ARG A 18 13.40 2.58 8.76
N GLN A 19 13.67 2.66 10.06
CA GLN A 19 15.03 2.57 10.60
C GLN A 19 15.61 1.14 10.50
N SER A 20 14.74 0.13 10.43
CA SER A 20 15.11 -1.27 10.26
C SER A 20 15.26 -1.66 8.78
N PRO A 21 16.17 -2.59 8.43
CA PRO A 21 16.25 -3.14 7.07
C PRO A 21 14.89 -3.73 6.63
N LEU A 22 14.56 -3.55 5.36
CA LEU A 22 13.34 -4.05 4.72
C LEU A 22 13.46 -5.53 4.33
N TYR A 23 14.65 -5.94 3.86
CA TYR A 23 15.01 -7.33 3.66
C TYR A 23 15.96 -7.81 4.76
N GLU A 24 15.54 -8.81 5.52
CA GLU A 24 16.33 -9.46 6.57
C GLU A 24 16.84 -10.84 6.14
N ASN A 25 16.38 -11.35 4.99
CA ASN A 25 16.90 -12.54 4.31
C ASN A 25 17.03 -13.81 5.19
N CYS A 26 16.17 -13.99 6.20
CA CYS A 26 16.22 -15.18 7.03
C CYS A 26 15.79 -16.42 6.22
N SER A 27 16.57 -17.50 6.32
CA SER A 27 16.41 -18.70 5.49
C SER A 27 15.51 -19.73 6.16
N VAL A 28 14.55 -20.26 5.40
CA VAL A 28 13.65 -21.32 5.86
C VAL A 28 13.85 -22.57 5.02
N TYR A 29 14.25 -23.66 5.68
CA TYR A 29 14.53 -24.95 5.06
C TYR A 29 13.40 -25.95 5.29
N SER A 30 13.20 -26.85 4.33
CA SER A 30 12.33 -28.01 4.47
C SER A 30 12.91 -29.02 5.49
N PRO A 31 12.12 -29.99 5.98
CA PRO A 31 12.64 -31.06 6.83
C PRO A 31 13.79 -31.85 6.18
N ARG A 32 13.88 -31.83 4.84
CA ARG A 32 14.90 -32.52 4.04
C ARG A 32 16.12 -31.64 3.71
N GLY A 33 16.18 -30.41 4.24
CA GLY A 33 17.32 -29.51 4.06
C GLY A 33 17.31 -28.69 2.76
N ALA A 34 16.20 -28.67 2.00
CA ALA A 34 16.07 -27.81 0.83
C ALA A 34 15.66 -26.38 1.25
N LEU A 35 16.32 -25.34 0.71
CA LEU A 35 15.95 -23.94 0.98
C LEU A 35 14.62 -23.62 0.31
N MET A 36 13.59 -23.31 1.09
CA MET A 36 12.24 -23.12 0.57
C MET A 36 11.91 -21.66 0.21
N PHE A 37 12.32 -20.72 1.06
CA PHE A 37 12.09 -19.28 0.88
C PHE A 37 12.89 -18.46 1.89
N ARG A 38 12.99 -17.15 1.63
CA ARG A 38 13.49 -16.14 2.57
C ARG A 38 12.38 -15.34 3.21
N CYS A 39 12.57 -14.90 4.45
CA CYS A 39 11.58 -14.08 5.15
C CYS A 39 12.19 -13.13 6.19
N SER A 40 11.31 -12.36 6.86
CA SER A 40 11.68 -11.47 7.95
C SER A 40 11.91 -12.22 9.26
N ARG A 41 12.67 -11.60 10.17
CA ARG A 41 12.85 -12.10 11.55
C ARG A 41 11.52 -12.27 12.27
N LYS A 42 10.58 -11.33 12.06
CA LYS A 42 9.22 -11.44 12.63
C LYS A 42 8.53 -12.73 12.20
N LYS A 43 8.70 -13.15 10.93
CA LYS A 43 8.11 -14.41 10.43
C LYS A 43 8.84 -15.62 11.01
N VAL A 44 10.16 -15.56 11.13
CA VAL A 44 10.96 -16.61 11.81
C VAL A 44 10.46 -16.83 13.24
N GLU A 45 10.35 -15.76 14.04
CA GLU A 45 9.90 -15.87 15.43
C GLU A 45 8.47 -16.42 15.53
N TRP A 46 7.59 -16.10 14.57
CA TRP A 46 6.26 -16.69 14.50
C TRP A 46 6.31 -18.23 14.32
N TYR A 47 7.20 -18.74 13.47
CA TYR A 47 7.37 -20.19 13.27
C TYR A 47 7.95 -20.86 14.52
N LEU A 48 8.98 -20.26 15.12
CA LEU A 48 9.64 -20.79 16.33
C LEU A 48 8.67 -20.82 17.52
N HIS A 49 7.94 -19.73 17.76
CA HIS A 49 6.98 -19.63 18.86
C HIS A 49 5.86 -20.67 18.75
N ARG A 50 5.40 -20.97 17.52
CA ARG A 50 4.39 -22.00 17.25
C ARG A 50 4.94 -23.42 17.18
N LYS A 51 6.24 -23.61 17.40
CA LYS A 51 6.91 -24.92 17.30
C LYS A 51 6.75 -25.57 15.91
N LEU A 52 6.63 -24.74 14.88
CA LEU A 52 6.52 -25.15 13.47
C LEU A 52 7.89 -25.25 12.78
N ALA A 53 8.95 -24.79 13.45
CA ALA A 53 10.32 -24.88 12.99
C ALA A 53 11.29 -24.96 14.17
N ILE A 54 12.50 -25.44 13.91
CA ILE A 54 13.66 -25.36 14.80
C ILE A 54 14.67 -24.38 14.25
N SER A 55 15.45 -23.73 15.12
CA SER A 55 16.55 -22.88 14.68
C SER A 55 17.82 -23.71 14.44
N LEU A 56 18.51 -23.42 13.34
CA LEU A 56 19.77 -24.07 12.96
C LEU A 56 21.01 -23.26 13.34
N ASN A 57 20.84 -22.04 13.86
CA ASN A 57 21.93 -21.19 14.28
C ASN A 57 21.56 -20.32 15.50
N GLU A 58 22.55 -19.90 16.27
CA GLU A 58 22.34 -19.10 17.49
C GLU A 58 21.65 -17.76 17.20
N ALA A 59 21.97 -17.14 16.05
CA ALA A 59 21.41 -15.85 15.63
C ALA A 59 19.94 -15.91 15.19
N ARG A 60 19.33 -17.11 15.14
CA ARG A 60 17.94 -17.36 14.71
C ARG A 60 17.59 -16.75 13.36
N THR A 61 18.53 -16.77 12.42
CA THR A 61 18.32 -16.33 11.04
C THR A 61 18.10 -17.49 10.08
N VAL A 62 18.36 -18.71 10.54
CA VAL A 62 18.17 -19.93 9.78
C VAL A 62 17.27 -20.87 10.58
N ILE A 63 16.15 -21.29 9.98
CA ILE A 63 15.22 -22.23 10.58
C ILE A 63 14.88 -23.37 9.63
N GLN A 64 14.53 -24.52 10.20
CA GLN A 64 14.08 -25.71 9.48
C GLN A 64 12.68 -26.09 9.94
N LEU A 65 11.76 -26.28 9.00
CA LEU A 65 10.40 -26.71 9.30
C LEU A 65 10.40 -28.11 9.94
N THR A 66 9.48 -28.33 10.89
CA THR A 66 9.31 -29.60 11.59
C THR A 66 8.25 -30.51 10.96
N PHE A 67 7.63 -30.07 9.88
CA PHE A 67 6.56 -30.78 9.16
C PHE A 67 6.80 -30.74 7.66
N GLU A 68 6.27 -31.73 6.94
CA GLU A 68 6.35 -31.77 5.48
C GLU A 68 5.33 -30.79 4.88
N PRO A 69 5.78 -29.71 4.19
CA PRO A 69 4.88 -28.76 3.57
C PRO A 69 4.21 -29.37 2.33
N LYS A 70 3.01 -28.87 1.98
CA LYS A 70 2.24 -29.39 0.82
C LYS A 70 2.86 -29.07 -0.55
N GLY A 71 3.84 -28.18 -0.62
CA GLY A 71 4.58 -27.83 -1.83
C GLY A 71 6.08 -27.84 -1.57
N ASN A 72 6.87 -28.01 -2.63
CA ASN A 72 8.33 -28.11 -2.55
C ASN A 72 9.03 -26.78 -2.22
N GLY A 73 8.27 -25.72 -1.92
CA GLY A 73 8.77 -24.36 -1.83
C GLY A 73 9.06 -23.80 -3.23
N ARG A 74 9.95 -22.80 -3.30
CA ARG A 74 10.33 -22.16 -4.57
C ARG A 74 11.61 -22.76 -5.17
N VAL A 75 11.68 -24.09 -5.16
CA VAL A 75 12.87 -24.89 -5.52
C VAL A 75 12.79 -25.38 -6.97
N GLY A 76 11.75 -25.01 -7.72
CA GLY A 76 11.61 -25.36 -9.13
C GLY A 76 12.58 -24.58 -10.03
N GLU A 77 12.88 -25.14 -11.20
CA GLU A 77 13.59 -24.44 -12.27
C GLU A 77 12.81 -23.17 -12.66
N GLY A 78 13.50 -22.01 -12.67
CA GLY A 78 12.89 -20.70 -12.95
C GLY A 78 12.36 -19.96 -11.71
N GLU A 79 12.53 -20.49 -10.51
CA GLU A 79 12.11 -19.85 -9.25
C GLU A 79 13.28 -19.27 -8.43
N GLU A 80 14.49 -19.24 -9.00
CA GLU A 80 15.74 -18.84 -8.34
C GLU A 80 15.67 -17.41 -7.80
N TYR A 81 14.95 -16.52 -8.50
CA TYR A 81 14.68 -15.13 -8.07
C TYR A 81 14.06 -15.04 -6.67
N TYR A 82 13.32 -16.05 -6.22
CA TYR A 82 12.66 -16.00 -4.92
C TYR A 82 13.48 -16.59 -3.77
N LEU A 83 14.57 -17.27 -4.11
CA LEU A 83 15.53 -17.81 -3.16
C LEU A 83 16.79 -16.94 -3.02
N GLU A 84 16.95 -15.93 -3.88
CA GLU A 84 18.06 -14.98 -3.82
C GLU A 84 18.02 -14.13 -2.53
N ASP A 85 19.20 -13.78 -2.03
CA ASP A 85 19.32 -12.72 -1.02
C ASP A 85 19.01 -11.38 -1.66
N ARG A 86 18.21 -10.55 -0.98
CA ARG A 86 17.84 -9.23 -1.48
C ARG A 86 18.58 -8.13 -0.76
N GLU A 87 19.08 -7.18 -1.53
CA GLU A 87 19.78 -6.03 -0.99
C GLU A 87 18.79 -4.92 -0.60
N ASN A 88 19.09 -4.22 0.49
CA ASN A 88 18.34 -3.04 0.91
C ASN A 88 18.80 -1.82 0.11
N ILE A 89 18.54 -1.84 -1.19
CA ILE A 89 18.89 -0.78 -2.15
C ILE A 89 17.70 -0.43 -3.03
N CYS A 90 17.65 0.82 -3.49
CA CYS A 90 16.71 1.25 -4.51
C CYS A 90 17.05 0.56 -5.83
N VAL A 91 16.14 -0.25 -6.38
CA VAL A 91 16.38 -0.95 -7.66
C VAL A 91 16.54 0.03 -8.83
N GLY A 92 16.00 1.24 -8.71
CA GLY A 92 16.13 2.32 -9.70
C GLY A 92 17.53 2.91 -9.77
N CYS A 93 18.10 3.31 -8.63
CA CYS A 93 19.31 4.14 -8.59
C CYS A 93 20.40 3.69 -7.60
N GLY A 94 20.23 2.55 -6.92
CA GLY A 94 21.20 2.00 -5.97
C GLY A 94 21.26 2.69 -4.60
N GLY A 95 20.43 3.72 -4.35
CA GLY A 95 20.43 4.42 -3.07
C GLY A 95 20.00 3.53 -1.90
N GLN A 96 20.62 3.69 -0.73
CA GLN A 96 20.39 2.84 0.47
C GLN A 96 19.54 3.50 1.56
N VAL A 97 19.11 4.74 1.35
CA VAL A 97 18.36 5.54 2.34
C VAL A 97 16.97 5.89 1.84
N ARG A 98 16.04 6.11 2.77
CA ARG A 98 14.64 6.47 2.48
C ARG A 98 13.96 5.50 1.52
N LEU A 99 14.20 4.21 1.76
CA LEU A 99 13.63 3.12 0.99
C LEU A 99 12.18 2.88 1.37
N THR A 100 11.36 2.60 0.35
CA THR A 100 9.96 2.21 0.46
C THR A 100 9.76 0.91 -0.32
N ALA A 101 8.82 0.08 0.16
CA ALA A 101 8.38 -1.11 -0.56
C ALA A 101 7.35 -0.67 -1.61
N HIS A 102 7.80 -0.59 -2.86
CA HIS A 102 6.98 -0.19 -3.99
C HIS A 102 6.22 -1.40 -4.57
N HIS A 103 4.92 -1.22 -4.81
CA HIS A 103 4.09 -2.20 -5.50
C HIS A 103 4.03 -1.88 -7.00
N ILE A 104 4.76 -2.64 -7.83
CA ILE A 104 4.79 -2.49 -9.29
C ILE A 104 3.38 -2.54 -9.88
N VAL A 105 2.59 -3.52 -9.44
CA VAL A 105 1.15 -3.57 -9.68
C VAL A 105 0.47 -2.81 -8.53
N PRO A 106 -0.20 -1.67 -8.79
CA PRO A 106 -0.72 -0.82 -7.73
C PRO A 106 -1.64 -1.58 -6.77
N PHE A 107 -1.42 -1.39 -5.46
CA PHE A 107 -2.17 -2.06 -4.41
C PHE A 107 -3.69 -1.82 -4.52
N GLN A 108 -4.09 -0.64 -5.01
CA GLN A 108 -5.50 -0.29 -5.25
C GLN A 108 -6.23 -1.31 -6.14
N TYR A 109 -5.52 -1.96 -7.08
CA TYR A 109 -6.06 -3.04 -7.91
C TYR A 109 -5.81 -4.40 -7.26
N ARG A 110 -4.57 -4.64 -6.81
CA ARG A 110 -4.13 -5.98 -6.36
C ARG A 110 -4.99 -6.55 -5.23
N LYS A 111 -5.47 -5.72 -4.31
CA LYS A 111 -6.30 -6.17 -3.18
C LYS A 111 -7.63 -6.82 -3.60
N PHE A 112 -8.14 -6.48 -4.79
CA PHE A 112 -9.37 -7.01 -5.36
C PHE A 112 -9.16 -8.20 -6.31
N MET A 113 -7.91 -8.58 -6.59
CA MET A 113 -7.61 -9.72 -7.45
C MET A 113 -7.92 -11.06 -6.75
N PRO A 114 -8.17 -12.14 -7.51
CA PRO A 114 -8.29 -13.50 -6.99
C PRO A 114 -7.11 -13.89 -6.08
N LEU A 115 -7.36 -14.82 -5.15
CA LEU A 115 -6.39 -15.21 -4.12
C LEU A 115 -5.09 -15.75 -4.73
N GLU A 116 -5.22 -16.50 -5.81
CA GLU A 116 -4.14 -17.12 -6.57
C GLU A 116 -3.16 -16.07 -7.10
N ILE A 117 -3.64 -14.86 -7.40
CA ILE A 117 -2.82 -13.76 -7.89
C ILE A 117 -2.29 -12.91 -6.74
N LYS A 118 -3.15 -12.49 -5.80
CA LYS A 118 -2.73 -11.59 -4.72
C LYS A 118 -1.80 -12.26 -3.70
N SER A 119 -1.85 -13.59 -3.57
CA SER A 119 -0.91 -14.36 -2.73
C SER A 119 0.50 -14.46 -3.34
N HIS A 120 0.67 -14.12 -4.63
CA HIS A 120 1.94 -14.08 -5.34
C HIS A 120 2.51 -12.65 -5.46
N ALA A 121 2.28 -11.80 -4.45
CA ALA A 121 2.65 -10.38 -4.52
C ALA A 121 4.15 -10.08 -4.45
N SER A 122 4.95 -10.99 -3.88
CA SER A 122 6.39 -10.74 -3.65
C SER A 122 7.18 -10.46 -4.93
N HIS A 123 6.73 -10.99 -6.07
CA HIS A 123 7.37 -10.72 -7.36
C HIS A 123 7.29 -9.25 -7.75
N ASP A 124 6.16 -8.62 -7.44
CA ASP A 124 5.82 -7.27 -7.88
C ASP A 124 6.09 -6.24 -6.77
N ILE A 125 6.89 -6.59 -5.76
CA ILE A 125 7.28 -5.70 -4.66
C ILE A 125 8.80 -5.53 -4.69
N VAL A 126 9.24 -4.29 -4.92
CA VAL A 126 10.64 -3.91 -5.02
C VAL A 126 10.93 -2.71 -4.13
N LEU A 127 12.20 -2.46 -3.83
CA LEU A 127 12.59 -1.28 -3.06
C LEU A 127 12.90 -0.10 -3.97
N LEU A 128 12.30 1.04 -3.69
CA LEU A 128 12.66 2.32 -4.29
C LEU A 128 13.00 3.33 -3.21
N CYS A 129 13.93 4.24 -3.47
CA CYS A 129 14.03 5.46 -2.65
C CYS A 129 12.85 6.38 -2.97
N ASN A 130 12.46 7.23 -2.02
CA ASN A 130 11.35 8.18 -2.20
C ASN A 130 11.39 8.95 -3.53
N ARG A 131 12.57 9.44 -3.96
CA ARG A 131 12.73 10.14 -5.25
C ARG A 131 12.31 9.28 -6.45
N CYS A 132 12.80 8.04 -6.53
CA CYS A 132 12.45 7.13 -7.62
C CYS A 132 11.00 6.68 -7.53
N HIS A 133 10.49 6.48 -6.30
CA HIS A 133 9.12 6.12 -6.03
C HIS A 133 8.14 7.19 -6.55
N ASP A 134 8.34 8.45 -6.16
CA ASP A 134 7.47 9.56 -6.55
C ASP A 134 7.56 9.85 -8.05
N ALA A 135 8.77 9.77 -8.62
CA ALA A 135 8.96 9.90 -10.06
C ALA A 135 8.17 8.84 -10.84
N TYR A 136 8.16 7.59 -10.37
CA TYR A 136 7.40 6.52 -11.01
C TYR A 136 5.89 6.64 -10.77
N GLU A 137 5.45 6.96 -9.55
CA GLU A 137 4.02 7.14 -9.24
C GLU A 137 3.38 8.23 -10.10
N ASN A 138 4.11 9.30 -10.42
CA ASN A 138 3.66 10.31 -11.37
C ASN A 138 3.40 9.74 -12.78
N LYS A 139 4.22 8.78 -13.24
CA LYS A 139 4.00 8.08 -14.52
C LYS A 139 2.84 7.09 -14.41
N ALA A 140 2.80 6.31 -13.33
CA ALA A 140 1.74 5.37 -13.02
C ALA A 140 0.36 6.04 -12.95
N LEU A 141 0.28 7.29 -12.45
CA LEU A 141 -0.95 8.07 -12.41
C LEU A 141 -1.57 8.26 -13.81
N GLY A 142 -0.75 8.40 -14.85
CA GLY A 142 -1.23 8.47 -16.23
C GLY A 142 -2.01 7.23 -16.64
N VAL A 143 -1.46 6.04 -16.36
CA VAL A 143 -2.12 4.75 -16.62
C VAL A 143 -3.38 4.59 -15.77
N LYS A 144 -3.32 4.94 -14.47
CA LYS A 144 -4.50 4.91 -13.59
C LYS A 144 -5.65 5.77 -14.15
N LYS A 145 -5.35 6.98 -14.63
CA LYS A 145 -6.33 7.88 -15.27
C LYS A 145 -6.92 7.30 -16.56
N GLN A 146 -6.13 6.58 -17.36
CA GLN A 146 -6.66 5.88 -18.54
C GLN A 146 -7.69 4.82 -18.15
N TYR A 147 -7.42 4.05 -17.09
CA TYR A 147 -8.37 3.06 -16.57
C TYR A 147 -9.61 3.70 -15.95
N ALA A 148 -9.48 4.85 -15.29
CA ALA A 148 -10.61 5.63 -14.79
C ALA A 148 -11.56 6.03 -15.94
N LYS A 149 -10.99 6.53 -17.04
CA LYS A 149 -11.77 6.86 -18.26
C LYS A 149 -12.34 5.61 -18.93
N LYS A 150 -11.56 4.53 -19.06
CA LYS A 150 -11.97 3.30 -19.73
C LYS A 150 -13.19 2.64 -19.07
N TYR A 151 -13.22 2.63 -17.73
CA TYR A 151 -14.25 1.94 -16.95
C TYR A 151 -15.28 2.89 -16.30
N ASP A 152 -15.24 4.18 -16.64
CA ASP A 152 -16.15 5.22 -16.12
C ASP A 152 -16.26 5.22 -14.58
N ILE A 153 -15.10 5.27 -13.93
CA ILE A 153 -14.99 5.25 -12.47
C ILE A 153 -13.85 6.15 -11.99
N PRO A 154 -14.10 7.18 -11.15
CA PRO A 154 -13.04 8.07 -10.62
C PRO A 154 -11.97 7.30 -9.86
N LEU A 155 -10.77 7.86 -9.72
CA LEU A 155 -9.66 7.21 -9.01
C LEU A 155 -9.94 7.05 -7.51
N GLU A 156 -10.68 7.99 -6.96
CA GLU A 156 -11.12 8.02 -5.57
C GLU A 156 -12.25 7.01 -5.31
N GLY A 157 -12.90 6.50 -6.36
CA GLY A 157 -14.14 5.73 -6.29
C GLY A 157 -15.39 6.61 -6.45
N ARG A 158 -16.57 6.01 -6.27
CA ARG A 158 -17.88 6.71 -6.33
C ARG A 158 -18.76 6.30 -5.14
N GLY A 159 -19.78 7.10 -4.84
CA GLY A 159 -20.65 6.88 -3.69
C GLY A 159 -20.12 7.50 -2.39
N TYR A 160 -19.46 8.66 -2.48
CA TYR A 160 -19.13 9.45 -1.30
C TYR A 160 -20.30 10.36 -0.91
N ILE A 161 -20.62 10.39 0.38
CA ILE A 161 -21.60 11.30 0.97
C ILE A 161 -20.83 12.44 1.63
N PRO A 162 -20.97 13.69 1.15
CA PRO A 162 -20.31 14.83 1.77
C PRO A 162 -20.99 15.21 3.09
N HIS A 163 -20.20 15.69 4.05
CA HIS A 163 -20.68 16.28 5.30
C HIS A 163 -20.38 17.79 5.33
N PRO A 164 -21.23 18.65 4.71
CA PRO A 164 -21.01 20.10 4.68
C PRO A 164 -20.91 20.73 6.07
N GLN A 165 -21.63 20.20 7.05
CA GLN A 165 -21.56 20.64 8.44
C GLN A 165 -20.17 20.40 9.03
N HIS A 166 -19.59 19.21 8.83
CA HIS A 166 -18.22 18.92 9.28
C HIS A 166 -17.18 19.83 8.62
N ARG A 167 -17.39 20.19 7.33
CA ARG A 167 -16.51 21.16 6.66
C ARG A 167 -16.53 22.54 7.32
N ARG A 168 -17.69 23.00 7.77
CA ARG A 168 -17.82 24.27 8.52
C ARG A 168 -17.11 24.16 9.87
N LEU A 169 -17.30 23.06 10.59
CA LEU A 169 -16.63 22.82 11.88
C LEU A 169 -15.11 22.74 11.73
N HIS A 170 -14.61 22.10 10.67
CA HIS A 170 -13.18 22.07 10.37
C HIS A 170 -12.61 23.47 10.15
N ALA A 171 -13.31 24.31 9.37
CA ALA A 171 -12.89 25.68 9.13
C ALA A 171 -12.90 26.50 10.43
N ALA A 172 -13.95 26.36 11.25
CA ALA A 172 -14.05 27.00 12.55
C ALA A 172 -12.93 26.56 13.50
N ALA A 173 -12.71 25.26 13.63
CA ALA A 173 -11.72 24.72 14.53
C ALA A 173 -10.28 25.08 14.12
N LYS A 174 -9.98 25.09 12.82
CA LYS A 174 -8.68 25.58 12.33
C LYS A 174 -8.46 27.04 12.70
N ALA A 175 -9.45 27.90 12.44
CA ALA A 175 -9.35 29.32 12.75
C ALA A 175 -9.16 29.58 14.25
N LEU A 176 -9.89 28.86 15.11
CA LEU A 176 -9.77 28.96 16.57
C LEU A 176 -8.42 28.42 17.09
N LEU A 177 -7.87 27.34 16.51
CA LEU A 177 -6.55 26.82 16.88
C LEU A 177 -5.40 27.72 16.44
N LEU A 178 -5.52 28.37 15.28
CA LEU A 178 -4.53 29.32 14.78
C LEU A 178 -4.41 30.56 15.68
N LYS A 179 -5.46 30.89 16.45
CA LYS A 179 -5.52 32.03 17.40
C LYS A 179 -5.00 33.33 16.78
N ASP A 180 -5.40 33.59 15.53
CA ASP A 180 -4.98 34.78 14.79
C ASP A 180 -5.58 36.05 15.43
N HIS A 181 -4.71 36.98 15.82
CA HIS A 181 -5.09 38.25 16.45
C HIS A 181 -5.89 39.17 15.52
N GLU A 182 -5.97 38.86 14.22
CA GLU A 182 -6.79 39.59 13.25
C GLU A 182 -8.27 39.20 13.27
N ILE A 183 -8.65 38.10 13.94
CA ILE A 183 -10.05 37.65 14.00
C ILE A 183 -10.81 38.49 15.05
N PRO A 184 -11.85 39.25 14.66
CA PRO A 184 -12.64 40.04 15.61
C PRO A 184 -13.35 39.16 16.65
N ALA A 185 -13.54 39.69 17.86
CA ALA A 185 -14.18 38.95 18.97
C ALA A 185 -15.56 38.38 18.62
N TRP A 186 -16.38 39.13 17.87
CA TRP A 186 -17.70 38.66 17.42
C TRP A 186 -17.61 37.41 16.53
N ARG A 187 -16.54 37.32 15.72
CA ARG A 187 -16.31 36.18 14.83
C ARG A 187 -15.78 34.98 15.59
N LEU A 188 -14.92 35.19 16.60
CA LEU A 188 -14.48 34.12 17.50
C LEU A 188 -15.67 33.48 18.21
N GLU A 189 -16.55 34.30 18.79
CA GLU A 189 -17.79 33.83 19.44
C GLU A 189 -18.70 33.06 18.47
N GLU A 190 -18.86 33.54 17.23
CA GLU A 190 -19.63 32.84 16.19
C GLU A 190 -19.05 31.46 15.86
N LEU A 191 -17.71 31.36 15.74
CA LEU A 191 -17.02 30.10 15.46
C LEU A 191 -17.14 29.13 16.65
N GLU A 192 -16.95 29.62 17.88
CA GLU A 192 -17.12 28.82 19.09
C GLU A 192 -18.56 28.34 19.25
N SER A 193 -19.55 29.20 18.96
CA SER A 193 -20.97 28.85 18.98
C SER A 193 -21.29 27.70 18.04
N GLN A 194 -20.71 27.67 16.83
CA GLN A 194 -20.89 26.56 15.90
C GLN A 194 -20.36 25.23 16.46
N ILE A 195 -19.19 25.28 17.10
CA ILE A 195 -18.59 24.08 17.73
C ILE A 195 -19.45 23.63 18.91
N ARG A 196 -19.90 24.57 19.77
CA ARG A 196 -20.76 24.28 20.91
C ARG A 196 -22.07 23.62 20.51
N GLU A 197 -22.75 24.21 19.52
CA GLU A 197 -24.02 23.70 19.00
C GLU A 197 -23.88 22.28 18.46
N PHE A 198 -22.80 21.99 17.72
CA PHE A 198 -22.61 20.66 17.15
C PHE A 198 -22.30 19.59 18.20
N PHE A 199 -21.43 19.89 19.17
CA PHE A 199 -21.05 18.93 20.22
C PHE A 199 -22.02 18.90 21.41
N GLY A 200 -23.02 19.80 21.44
CA GLY A 200 -23.96 19.90 22.55
C GLY A 200 -23.28 20.27 23.86
N ILE A 201 -22.28 21.16 23.81
CA ILE A 201 -21.53 21.60 24.98
C ILE A 201 -21.93 23.03 25.37
N ASP A 202 -22.27 23.22 26.65
CA ASP A 202 -22.62 24.54 27.21
C ASP A 202 -21.38 25.30 27.76
N GLY A 203 -20.20 24.66 27.72
CA GLY A 203 -18.95 25.15 28.31
C GLY A 203 -17.96 25.73 27.30
N SER A 204 -16.73 25.98 27.77
CA SER A 204 -15.63 26.48 26.93
C SER A 204 -15.23 25.49 25.84
N VAL A 205 -14.96 26.00 24.64
CA VAL A 205 -14.37 25.22 23.54
C VAL A 205 -12.85 25.19 23.73
N ASP A 206 -12.31 24.09 24.23
CA ASP A 206 -10.87 23.92 24.42
C ASP A 206 -10.20 23.28 23.18
N ASP A 207 -8.86 23.27 23.17
CA ASP A 207 -8.06 22.72 22.08
C ASP A 207 -8.37 21.23 21.80
N GLU A 208 -8.89 20.48 22.79
CA GLU A 208 -9.24 19.06 22.62
C GLU A 208 -10.55 18.91 21.85
N VAL A 209 -11.58 19.69 22.17
CA VAL A 209 -12.82 19.75 21.40
C VAL A 209 -12.54 20.19 19.95
N LEU A 210 -11.63 21.15 19.76
CA LEU A 210 -11.23 21.59 18.42
C LEU A 210 -10.55 20.47 17.63
N LYS A 211 -9.69 19.66 18.26
CA LYS A 211 -9.10 18.47 17.61
C LYS A 211 -10.15 17.43 17.26
N GLN A 212 -11.10 17.15 18.16
CA GLN A 212 -12.22 16.25 17.88
C GLN A 212 -13.04 16.72 16.67
N ALA A 213 -13.28 18.03 16.54
CA ALA A 213 -13.93 18.60 15.35
C ALA A 213 -13.15 18.31 14.06
N LEU A 214 -11.82 18.38 14.10
CA LEU A 214 -10.93 18.08 12.97
C LEU A 214 -10.83 16.59 12.64
N GLU A 215 -11.16 15.71 13.57
CA GLU A 215 -11.22 14.26 13.35
C GLU A 215 -12.52 13.81 12.66
N LEU A 216 -13.55 14.67 12.63
CA LEU A 216 -14.82 14.36 11.97
C LEU A 216 -14.62 14.10 10.46
N PRO A 217 -15.23 13.04 9.91
CA PRO A 217 -15.05 12.69 8.50
C PRO A 217 -15.72 13.73 7.60
N LEU A 218 -14.96 14.32 6.65
CA LEU A 218 -15.53 15.24 5.66
C LEU A 218 -16.38 14.55 4.59
N LEU A 219 -16.12 13.26 4.38
CA LEU A 219 -16.81 12.37 3.45
C LEU A 219 -17.05 11.04 4.16
N SER A 220 -18.22 10.45 3.99
CA SER A 220 -18.49 9.05 4.33
C SER A 220 -18.77 8.23 3.07
N ARG A 221 -18.72 6.91 3.20
CA ARG A 221 -19.06 5.97 2.12
C ARG A 221 -20.55 5.66 2.20
N SER A 222 -21.27 5.77 1.09
CA SER A 222 -22.64 5.28 0.97
C SER A 222 -22.67 3.75 0.95
N ASP A 223 -23.88 3.18 1.06
CA ASP A 223 -24.09 1.74 0.87
C ASP A 223 -23.68 1.27 -0.54
N ASP A 224 -23.90 2.12 -1.55
CA ASP A 224 -23.50 1.87 -2.95
C ASP A 224 -22.05 2.30 -3.26
N PHE A 225 -21.19 2.45 -2.25
CA PHE A 225 -19.82 2.89 -2.45
C PHE A 225 -19.01 1.85 -3.24
N GLU A 226 -18.34 2.32 -4.30
CA GLU A 226 -17.50 1.48 -5.14
C GLU A 226 -16.09 2.06 -5.25
N GLU A 227 -15.10 1.22 -4.93
CA GLU A 227 -13.70 1.57 -5.09
C GLU A 227 -13.27 1.44 -6.55
N HIS A 228 -12.48 2.39 -7.02
CA HIS A 228 -11.90 2.38 -8.38
C HIS A 228 -11.35 1.02 -8.78
N GLY A 229 -10.43 0.48 -7.95
CA GLY A 229 -9.77 -0.77 -8.28
C GLY A 229 -10.70 -1.99 -8.26
N GLN A 230 -11.77 -1.94 -7.47
CA GLN A 230 -12.77 -3.02 -7.41
C GLN A 230 -13.52 -3.10 -8.74
N VAL A 231 -14.01 -1.95 -9.23
CA VAL A 231 -14.74 -1.85 -10.49
C VAL A 231 -13.84 -2.28 -11.65
N VAL A 232 -12.60 -1.78 -11.70
CA VAL A 232 -11.65 -2.11 -12.77
C VAL A 232 -11.35 -3.61 -12.80
N VAL A 233 -10.99 -4.22 -11.66
CA VAL A 233 -10.65 -5.65 -11.62
C VAL A 233 -11.86 -6.54 -11.90
N ARG A 234 -13.05 -6.20 -11.40
CA ARG A 234 -14.28 -6.97 -11.65
C ARG A 234 -14.67 -7.02 -13.14
N ARG A 235 -14.26 -6.01 -13.92
CA ARG A 235 -14.56 -5.89 -15.36
C ARG A 235 -13.54 -6.59 -16.26
N MET A 236 -12.51 -7.22 -15.70
CA MET A 236 -11.49 -7.95 -16.45
C MET A 236 -11.76 -9.45 -16.37
N SER A 237 -11.64 -10.13 -17.51
CA SER A 237 -11.48 -11.58 -17.54
C SER A 237 -10.16 -12.01 -16.92
N GLU A 238 -10.02 -13.32 -16.69
CA GLU A 238 -8.79 -13.89 -16.13
C GLU A 238 -7.56 -13.56 -16.97
N SER A 239 -7.62 -13.75 -18.29
CA SER A 239 -6.49 -13.47 -19.19
C SER A 239 -6.16 -11.97 -19.28
N GLU A 240 -7.18 -11.11 -19.27
CA GLU A 240 -6.97 -9.65 -19.21
C GLU A 240 -6.30 -9.23 -17.91
N LEU A 241 -6.57 -9.90 -16.79
CA LEU A 241 -5.95 -9.60 -15.51
C LEU A 241 -4.47 -9.99 -15.47
N GLU A 242 -4.10 -11.12 -16.08
CA GLU A 242 -2.70 -11.52 -16.23
C GLU A 242 -1.94 -10.53 -17.12
N GLU A 243 -2.54 -10.13 -18.23
CA GLU A 243 -1.96 -9.15 -19.13
C GLU A 243 -1.87 -7.76 -18.48
N PHE A 244 -2.85 -7.39 -17.65
CA PHE A 244 -2.80 -6.16 -16.84
C PHE A 244 -1.59 -6.14 -15.91
N ILE A 245 -1.27 -7.27 -15.27
CA ILE A 245 -0.09 -7.40 -14.41
C ILE A 245 1.20 -7.27 -15.22
N ARG A 246 1.32 -7.99 -16.33
CA ARG A 246 2.50 -7.92 -17.21
C ARG A 246 2.68 -6.53 -17.81
N MET A 247 1.60 -5.83 -18.14
CA MET A 247 1.63 -4.44 -18.57
C MET A 247 2.23 -3.55 -17.49
N TRP A 248 1.80 -3.66 -16.23
CA TRP A 248 2.40 -2.89 -15.13
C TRP A 248 3.88 -3.19 -14.94
N ARG A 249 4.29 -4.46 -15.09
CA ARG A 249 5.70 -4.88 -15.05
C ARG A 249 6.52 -4.21 -16.17
N ARG A 250 6.03 -4.21 -17.40
CA ARG A 250 6.70 -3.52 -18.54
C ARG A 250 6.75 -2.02 -18.34
N HIS A 251 5.63 -1.42 -17.93
CA HIS A 251 5.54 0.01 -17.65
C HIS A 251 6.55 0.44 -16.56
N PHE A 252 6.74 -0.39 -15.52
CA PHE A 252 7.77 -0.18 -14.51
C PHE A 252 9.18 -0.19 -15.10
N LEU A 253 9.55 -1.21 -15.88
CA LEU A 253 10.86 -1.27 -16.52
C LEU A 253 11.12 -0.06 -17.43
N GLU A 254 10.12 0.35 -18.20
CA GLU A 254 10.21 1.46 -19.15
C GLU A 254 10.48 2.81 -18.44
N HIS A 255 9.79 3.05 -17.32
CA HIS A 255 9.79 4.36 -16.66
C HIS A 255 10.77 4.47 -15.49
N VAL A 256 11.06 3.36 -14.81
CA VAL A 256 12.07 3.32 -13.74
C VAL A 256 13.45 3.05 -14.29
N LYS A 257 13.57 2.26 -15.37
CA LYS A 257 14.84 1.83 -15.97
C LYS A 257 15.81 1.33 -14.89
N PRO A 258 15.41 0.31 -14.12
CA PRO A 258 16.15 -0.10 -12.94
C PRO A 258 17.55 -0.58 -13.28
N GLN A 259 18.54 -0.10 -12.52
CA GLN A 259 19.95 -0.48 -12.67
C GLN A 259 20.37 -1.58 -11.71
N PHE A 260 19.56 -1.83 -10.66
CA PHE A 260 19.86 -2.74 -9.56
C PHE A 260 18.70 -3.71 -9.30
N LEU A 261 17.85 -3.96 -10.30
CA LEU A 261 16.87 -5.04 -10.24
C LEU A 261 17.57 -6.36 -10.57
N SER A 262 17.21 -7.43 -9.88
CA SER A 262 17.78 -8.77 -10.14
C SER A 262 17.63 -9.16 -11.61
N GLU A 263 18.69 -9.70 -12.20
CA GLU A 263 18.71 -10.23 -13.56
C GLU A 263 17.74 -11.42 -13.75
N MET A 264 17.35 -12.06 -12.65
CA MET A 264 16.40 -13.16 -12.64
C MET A 264 14.94 -12.69 -12.62
N TRP A 265 14.67 -11.41 -12.35
CA TRP A 265 13.31 -10.87 -12.38
C TRP A 265 12.81 -10.70 -13.80
N ARG A 266 11.67 -11.32 -14.15
CA ARG A 266 11.10 -11.22 -15.50
C ARG A 266 9.66 -10.71 -15.49
N VAL A 267 9.30 -10.04 -16.58
CA VAL A 267 7.92 -9.64 -16.86
C VAL A 267 7.01 -10.88 -16.97
N GLU A 268 7.51 -11.93 -17.60
CA GLU A 268 6.75 -13.12 -17.95
C GLU A 268 6.64 -14.16 -16.82
N ASP A 269 7.28 -13.91 -15.67
CA ASP A 269 7.22 -14.82 -14.53
C ASP A 269 5.76 -15.06 -14.08
N PRO A 270 5.45 -16.24 -13.54
CA PRO A 270 4.09 -16.60 -13.16
C PRO A 270 3.40 -15.52 -12.32
N VAL A 271 2.18 -15.16 -12.72
CA VAL A 271 1.34 -14.20 -11.99
C VAL A 271 0.46 -14.87 -10.94
N ARG A 272 0.25 -16.19 -11.08
CA ARG A 272 -0.54 -17.02 -10.18
C ARG A 272 0.35 -17.93 -9.36
N ASN A 273 0.02 -18.05 -8.08
CA ASN A 273 0.48 -19.14 -7.24
C ASN A 273 -0.34 -20.41 -7.56
N ARG A 274 0.29 -21.39 -8.22
CA ARG A 274 -0.35 -22.64 -8.63
C ARG A 274 -0.84 -23.48 -7.44
N ASP A 275 -0.23 -23.30 -6.26
CA ASP A 275 -0.60 -24.03 -5.04
C ASP A 275 -1.78 -23.40 -4.29
N ALA A 276 -2.16 -22.16 -4.61
CA ALA A 276 -3.23 -21.46 -3.90
C ALA A 276 -4.64 -21.98 -4.24
N ALA A 277 -4.82 -22.53 -5.45
CA ALA A 277 -6.11 -23.07 -5.91
C ALA A 277 -6.62 -24.27 -5.07
N TYR A 278 -5.72 -24.94 -4.33
CA TYR A 278 -6.05 -26.11 -3.50
C TYR A 278 -6.25 -25.78 -2.01
N LEU A 279 -6.08 -24.52 -1.60
CA LEU A 279 -6.07 -24.15 -0.18
C LEU A 279 -7.46 -23.88 0.41
N TRP A 280 -8.51 -23.78 -0.41
CA TRP A 280 -9.87 -23.41 0.07
C TRP A 280 -11.03 -24.18 -0.60
N SER A 281 -10.76 -25.26 -1.33
CA SER A 281 -11.79 -26.18 -1.85
C SER A 281 -12.26 -27.22 -0.81
N ARG A 282 -12.31 -26.85 0.47
CA ARG A 282 -12.96 -27.62 1.55
C ARG A 282 -13.77 -26.74 2.46
#